data_AF-A0A964KPG0-F1
#
_entry.id   AF-A0A964KPG0-F1
#
_cell.length_a   1.000
_cell.length_b   1.000
_cell.length_c   1.000
_cell.angle_alpha   90.00
_cell.angle_beta   90.00
_cell.angle_gamma   90.00
#
_symmetry.space_group_name_H-M   'P 1'
#
loop_
_entity.id
_entity.type
_entity.pdbx_description
1 polymer ?
#
loop_
_entity_poly.entity_id
_entity_poly.type
_entity_poly.pdbx_seq_one_letter_code
_entity_poly.pdbx_strand_id
1 'polypeptide(L)'
;MTRFEDQNTLVFGKEGGVYVVGANTPAARTLAERVVPPSASVRTPAGKPVFDVFKVSPDAARDYLGSLRLKAVDADIGRVVAIKAYEDVDLLAGTQSRLGLVWDVKKRAFPAWPDLKLFGHLVDGGGAPWSRNPDLSPYPVPDWEDGDVVLSWFDLDPPSSTPLGGYWLEIGFYEPYIMARPQVYEGDRELGATLRLGPIKVRGATQPVVRTPLGVYGEDEISLGAMESQGNEIKLIWRALKRPTRDYTVFIHALDAEGRMVAQHDGRPQAGSYPTDRWEVGEVIQDLHVLDGKLASAVKLEVGLYARPSLERLRATAPDGAPNGDALMISLPRPEG
;
A
#
# COMPACT_ATOMS: atom_id res chain seq x y z
N MET A 1 11.99 10.16 32.56
CA MET A 1 12.63 11.10 31.62
C MET A 1 12.88 10.32 30.36
N THR A 2 11.98 10.43 29.38
CA THR A 2 11.96 9.50 28.26
C THR A 2 12.86 10.05 27.15
N ARG A 3 13.93 9.32 26.85
CA ARG A 3 14.90 9.67 25.79
C ARG A 3 14.54 8.82 24.58
N PHE A 4 14.11 9.46 23.50
CA PHE A 4 13.60 8.79 22.30
C PHE A 4 14.60 8.90 21.14
N GLU A 5 14.64 7.87 20.30
CA GLU A 5 15.20 7.98 18.94
C GLU A 5 14.13 8.64 18.06
N ASP A 6 14.43 9.86 17.62
CA ASP A 6 13.50 10.97 17.38
C ASP A 6 13.10 11.16 15.92
N GLN A 7 13.44 10.22 15.04
CA GLN A 7 13.24 10.43 13.60
C GLN A 7 11.87 9.98 13.13
N ASN A 8 11.47 8.75 13.48
CA ASN A 8 10.31 8.08 12.88
C ASN A 8 9.35 7.45 13.91
N THR A 9 9.40 7.83 15.18
CA THR A 9 8.47 7.33 16.19
C THR A 9 8.11 8.38 17.23
N LEU A 10 6.84 8.41 17.64
CA LEU A 10 6.33 9.08 18.83
C LEU A 10 5.71 8.04 19.77
N VAL A 11 6.00 8.12 21.05
CA VAL A 11 5.40 7.26 22.07
C VAL A 11 4.61 8.10 23.04
N PHE A 12 3.34 7.79 23.23
CA PHE A 12 2.43 8.45 24.14
C PHE A 12 2.19 7.54 25.34
N GLY A 13 2.85 7.87 26.45
CA GLY A 13 2.64 7.19 27.72
C GLY A 13 1.31 7.59 28.38
N LYS A 14 0.81 6.75 29.28
CA LYS A 14 -0.50 6.91 29.94
C LYS A 14 -0.68 8.26 30.66
N GLU A 15 0.39 8.76 31.27
CA GLU A 15 0.40 10.01 32.06
C GLU A 15 0.89 11.23 31.26
N GLY A 16 1.11 11.07 29.95
CA GLY A 16 1.80 12.05 29.14
C GLY A 16 3.30 12.07 29.43
N GLY A 17 3.99 13.14 29.03
CA GLY A 17 5.43 13.19 29.22
C GLY A 17 6.12 14.46 28.74
N VAL A 18 7.42 14.50 29.04
CA VAL A 18 8.36 15.50 28.50
C VAL A 18 9.17 14.85 27.40
N TYR A 19 9.08 15.41 26.21
CA TYR A 19 9.75 14.92 25.00
C TYR A 19 10.88 15.87 24.68
N VAL A 20 12.09 15.33 24.55
CA VAL A 20 13.26 16.05 24.05
C VAL A 20 13.61 15.43 22.72
N VAL A 21 13.33 16.15 21.63
CA VAL A 21 13.49 15.65 20.26
C VAL A 21 14.44 16.55 19.49
N GLY A 22 15.26 15.96 18.62
CA GLY A 22 16.14 16.69 17.74
C GLY A 22 15.35 17.69 16.90
N ALA A 23 15.85 18.93 16.84
CA ALA A 23 15.22 19.97 16.06
C ALA A 23 15.23 19.61 14.57
N ASN A 24 14.16 19.96 13.85
CA ASN A 24 13.95 19.64 12.43
C ASN A 24 13.76 18.16 12.11
N THR A 25 13.54 17.30 13.10
CA THR A 25 13.09 15.92 12.87
C THR A 25 11.60 15.91 12.48
N PRO A 26 11.12 14.85 11.81
CA PRO A 26 9.69 14.69 11.58
C PRO A 26 8.87 14.61 12.88
N ALA A 27 9.40 14.01 13.94
CA ALA A 27 8.76 14.00 15.25
C ALA A 27 8.62 15.42 15.83
N ALA A 28 9.68 16.23 15.78
CA ALA A 28 9.63 17.62 16.26
C ALA A 28 8.62 18.47 15.49
N ARG A 29 8.58 18.35 14.15
CA ARG A 29 7.58 19.05 13.32
C ARG A 29 6.16 18.61 13.68
N THR A 30 5.94 17.30 13.78
CA THR A 30 4.63 16.75 14.14
C THR A 30 4.16 17.27 15.50
N LEU A 31 5.02 17.23 16.51
CA LEU A 31 4.69 17.73 17.85
C LEU A 31 4.35 19.22 17.79
N ALA A 32 5.22 20.05 17.23
CA ALA A 32 5.06 21.50 17.18
C ALA A 32 3.83 21.97 16.40
N GLU A 33 3.53 21.33 15.27
CA GLU A 33 2.48 21.76 14.35
C GLU A 33 1.11 21.17 14.67
N ARG A 34 1.08 19.97 15.29
CA ARG A 34 -0.16 19.17 15.40
C ARG A 34 -0.50 18.69 16.80
N VAL A 35 0.42 18.78 17.76
CA VAL A 35 0.20 18.31 19.13
C VAL A 35 0.23 19.48 20.12
N VAL A 36 1.42 20.05 20.34
CA VAL A 36 1.65 21.16 21.27
C VAL A 36 2.87 21.98 20.84
N PRO A 37 2.89 23.31 21.03
CA PRO A 37 4.08 24.10 20.76
C PRO A 37 5.24 23.73 21.70
N PRO A 38 6.50 23.95 21.29
CA PRO A 38 7.65 23.67 22.15
C PRO A 38 7.60 24.56 23.39
N SER A 39 7.83 23.95 24.55
CA SER A 39 7.96 24.63 25.84
C SER A 39 9.35 25.26 26.05
N ALA A 40 10.36 24.73 25.36
CA ALA A 40 11.71 25.28 25.29
C ALA A 40 12.42 24.76 24.03
N SER A 41 13.44 25.49 23.57
CA SER A 41 14.33 25.05 22.49
C SER A 41 15.78 25.22 22.91
N VAL A 42 16.58 24.17 22.74
CA VAL A 42 18.03 24.21 22.92
C VAL A 42 18.67 24.65 21.60
N ARG A 43 19.55 25.65 21.66
CA ARG A 43 20.21 26.23 20.47
C ARG A 43 21.72 26.18 20.61
N THR A 44 22.42 26.10 19.49
CA THR A 44 23.88 26.32 19.44
C THR A 44 24.20 27.78 19.78
N PRO A 45 25.47 28.13 20.09
CA PRO A 45 25.88 29.52 20.25
C PRO A 45 25.59 30.40 19.03
N ALA A 46 25.54 29.82 17.83
CA ALA A 46 25.17 30.50 16.58
C ALA A 46 23.64 30.60 16.37
N GLY A 47 22.82 30.20 17.35
CA GLY A 47 21.36 30.30 17.32
C GLY A 47 20.63 29.16 16.60
N LYS A 48 21.35 28.18 16.04
CA LYS A 48 20.74 27.03 15.33
C LYS A 48 20.03 26.12 16.35
N PRO A 49 18.76 25.73 16.14
CA PRO A 49 18.08 24.81 17.05
C PRO A 49 18.71 23.42 16.97
N VAL A 50 18.86 22.78 18.13
CA VAL A 50 19.45 21.45 18.32
C VAL A 50 18.41 20.48 18.84
N PHE A 51 17.66 20.87 19.87
CA PHE A 51 16.56 20.09 20.43
C PHE A 51 15.38 20.99 20.75
N ASP A 52 14.18 20.44 20.63
CA ASP A 52 12.94 21.06 21.11
C ASP A 52 12.36 20.21 22.25
N VAL A 53 11.81 20.89 23.26
CA VAL A 53 11.24 20.28 24.45
C VAL A 53 9.74 20.47 24.47
N PHE A 54 8.98 19.38 24.48
CA PHE A 54 7.52 19.39 24.49
C PHE A 54 6.98 18.79 25.78
N LYS A 55 5.90 19.37 26.29
CA LYS A 55 5.12 18.81 27.41
C LYS A 55 3.79 18.34 26.83
N VAL A 56 3.66 17.04 26.60
CA VAL A 56 2.46 16.45 26.00
C VAL A 56 1.62 15.83 27.10
N SER A 57 0.36 16.26 27.23
CA SER A 57 -0.61 15.64 28.15
C SER A 57 -1.27 14.43 27.49
N PRO A 58 -1.88 13.52 28.28
CA PRO A 58 -2.70 12.43 27.73
C PRO A 58 -3.80 12.91 26.79
N ASP A 59 -4.45 14.04 27.09
CA ASP A 59 -5.51 14.61 26.26
C ASP A 59 -4.97 15.13 24.92
N ALA A 60 -3.83 15.85 24.92
CA ALA A 60 -3.21 16.30 23.67
C ALA A 60 -2.78 15.14 22.78
N ALA A 61 -2.28 14.04 23.37
CA ALA A 61 -1.97 12.82 22.63
C ALA A 61 -3.23 12.18 22.04
N ARG A 62 -4.30 12.05 22.82
CA ARG A 62 -5.58 11.49 22.38
C ARG A 62 -6.20 12.31 21.25
N ASP A 63 -6.21 13.63 21.40
CA ASP A 63 -6.73 14.57 20.40
C ASP A 63 -5.95 14.46 19.09
N TYR A 64 -4.61 14.41 19.17
CA TYR A 64 -3.77 14.22 18.00
C TYR A 64 -4.04 12.90 17.28
N LEU A 65 -4.01 11.77 18.00
CA LEU A 65 -4.29 10.46 17.43
C LEU A 65 -5.71 10.37 16.85
N GLY A 66 -6.70 10.98 17.52
CA GLY A 66 -8.08 11.09 17.05
C GLY A 66 -8.26 12.00 15.82
N SER A 67 -7.30 12.88 15.55
CA SER A 67 -7.29 13.72 14.34
C SER A 67 -6.80 12.97 13.09
N LEU A 68 -6.16 11.81 13.26
CA LEU A 68 -5.63 11.02 12.15
C LEU A 68 -6.76 10.23 11.47
N ARG A 69 -6.69 10.15 10.14
CA ARG A 69 -7.52 9.22 9.38
C ARG A 69 -6.89 7.84 9.46
N LEU A 70 -7.47 6.96 10.25
CA LEU A 70 -6.91 5.66 10.58
C LEU A 70 -7.82 4.52 10.11
N LYS A 71 -7.22 3.47 9.54
CA LYS A 71 -7.85 2.15 9.32
C LYS A 71 -7.52 1.25 10.50
N ALA A 72 -8.55 0.81 11.21
CA ALA A 72 -8.39 -0.06 12.37
C ALA A 72 -7.86 -1.44 11.97
N VAL A 73 -7.06 -2.02 12.85
CA VAL A 73 -6.48 -3.35 12.76
C VAL A 73 -6.69 -4.03 14.10
N ASP A 74 -7.01 -5.32 14.07
CA ASP A 74 -7.14 -6.16 15.26
C ASP A 74 -6.17 -7.34 15.17
N ALA A 75 -4.89 -7.05 15.36
CA ALA A 75 -3.83 -8.05 15.35
C ALA A 75 -2.86 -7.79 16.48
N ASP A 76 -2.16 -8.84 16.92
CA ASP A 76 -1.06 -8.73 17.86
C ASP A 76 0.16 -9.50 17.38
N ILE A 77 1.34 -9.07 17.84
CA ILE A 77 2.63 -9.65 17.49
C ILE A 77 3.30 -10.13 18.78
N GLY A 78 3.65 -11.41 18.81
CA GLY A 78 4.27 -12.09 19.94
C GLY A 78 3.46 -12.06 21.24
N ARG A 79 2.16 -11.76 21.17
CA ARG A 79 1.31 -11.47 22.36
C ARG A 79 1.86 -10.31 23.21
N VAL A 80 2.73 -9.47 22.66
CA VAL A 80 3.41 -8.34 23.34
C VAL A 80 3.07 -6.99 22.75
N VAL A 81 2.82 -6.92 21.44
CA VAL A 81 2.47 -5.69 20.72
C VAL A 81 1.09 -5.85 20.10
N ALA A 82 0.18 -4.89 20.28
CA ALA A 82 -1.08 -4.83 19.55
C ALA A 82 -0.93 -3.87 18.37
N ILE A 83 -1.18 -4.30 17.14
CA ILE A 83 -1.29 -3.41 15.99
C ILE A 83 -2.72 -2.87 15.96
N LYS A 84 -2.87 -1.56 16.14
CA LYS A 84 -4.18 -0.91 16.36
C LYS A 84 -4.75 -0.30 15.09
N ALA A 85 -3.90 0.37 14.32
CA ALA A 85 -4.33 1.03 13.11
C ALA A 85 -3.14 1.45 12.23
N TYR A 86 -3.43 1.83 11.00
CA TYR A 86 -2.51 2.54 10.11
C TYR A 86 -3.22 3.70 9.42
N GLU A 87 -2.45 4.69 8.95
CA GLU A 87 -2.99 5.86 8.27
C GLU A 87 -3.65 5.47 6.92
N ASP A 88 -4.87 5.99 6.72
CA ASP A 88 -5.64 5.84 5.48
C ASP A 88 -5.23 6.92 4.48
N VAL A 89 -4.10 6.67 3.81
CA VAL A 89 -3.49 7.60 2.84
C VAL A 89 -3.23 6.91 1.50
N ASP A 90 -3.32 7.71 0.43
CA ASP A 90 -2.79 7.33 -0.88
C ASP A 90 -1.30 7.67 -0.91
N LEU A 91 -0.47 6.77 -1.43
CA LEU A 91 0.95 7.02 -1.70
C LEU A 91 1.12 7.58 -3.11
N LEU A 92 2.13 8.42 -3.29
CA LEU A 92 2.42 9.07 -4.56
C LEU A 92 3.75 8.56 -5.11
N ALA A 93 3.68 7.81 -6.22
CA ALA A 93 4.84 7.28 -6.93
C ALA A 93 5.81 8.41 -7.33
N GLY A 94 7.08 8.23 -7.02
CA GLY A 94 8.16 9.17 -7.33
C GLY A 94 8.26 10.37 -6.39
N THR A 95 7.50 10.38 -5.30
CA THR A 95 7.54 11.45 -4.30
C THR A 95 7.70 10.86 -2.90
N GLN A 96 8.17 11.67 -1.96
CA GLN A 96 8.25 11.27 -0.57
C GLN A 96 6.83 11.00 -0.04
N SER A 97 6.57 9.75 0.34
CA SER A 97 5.26 9.28 0.79
C SER A 97 5.44 8.51 2.09
N ARG A 98 4.80 9.02 3.14
CA ARG A 98 4.88 8.49 4.49
C ARG A 98 3.58 7.83 4.89
N LEU A 99 3.68 6.75 5.66
CA LEU A 99 2.54 6.07 6.28
C LEU A 99 2.80 5.85 7.78
N GLY A 100 1.86 6.30 8.62
CA GLY A 100 1.85 6.06 10.06
C GLY A 100 1.21 4.73 10.45
N LEU A 101 1.77 4.09 11.47
CA LEU A 101 1.28 2.87 12.12
C LEU A 101 1.13 3.14 13.61
N VAL A 102 -0.06 2.87 14.15
CA VAL A 102 -0.35 2.96 15.59
C VAL A 102 -0.34 1.56 16.19
N TRP A 103 0.45 1.37 17.22
CA TRP A 103 0.56 0.10 17.95
C TRP A 103 0.74 0.32 19.45
N ASP A 104 0.23 -0.60 20.25
CA ASP A 104 0.30 -0.53 21.71
C ASP A 104 1.26 -1.59 22.25
N VAL A 105 1.96 -1.26 23.34
CA VAL A 105 2.65 -2.26 24.16
C VAL A 105 1.63 -2.94 25.07
N LYS A 106 1.28 -4.21 24.78
CA LYS A 106 0.34 -4.99 25.63
C LYS A 106 0.97 -5.39 26.95
N LYS A 107 2.23 -5.80 26.89
CA LYS A 107 3.02 -6.21 28.04
C LYS A 107 4.51 -5.99 27.76
N ARG A 108 5.26 -5.74 28.82
CA ARG A 108 6.73 -5.64 28.75
C ARG A 108 7.34 -6.89 28.12
N ALA A 109 8.22 -6.67 27.14
CA ALA A 109 8.88 -7.72 26.38
C ALA A 109 10.32 -8.00 26.86
N PHE A 110 10.96 -7.05 27.55
CA PHE A 110 12.30 -7.22 28.12
C PHE A 110 12.29 -8.09 29.40
N PRO A 111 13.27 -9.00 29.61
CA PRO A 111 14.45 -9.26 28.77
C PRO A 111 14.25 -10.35 27.71
N ALA A 112 13.05 -10.91 27.57
CA ALA A 112 12.77 -11.97 26.59
C ALA A 112 13.05 -11.51 25.15
N TRP A 113 12.83 -10.22 24.87
CA TRP A 113 13.24 -9.54 23.65
C TRP A 113 14.11 -8.34 24.03
N PRO A 114 15.44 -8.43 23.92
CA PRO A 114 16.36 -7.34 24.27
C PRO A 114 16.39 -6.22 23.22
N ASP A 115 16.16 -6.55 21.96
CA ASP A 115 16.12 -5.61 20.83
C ASP A 115 15.15 -6.12 19.76
N LEU A 116 14.42 -5.20 19.12
CA LEU A 116 13.50 -5.50 18.03
C LEU A 116 13.54 -4.40 16.99
N LYS A 117 13.70 -4.78 15.73
CA LYS A 117 13.50 -3.92 14.56
C LYS A 117 12.07 -4.05 14.07
N LEU A 118 11.49 -2.93 13.67
CA LEU A 118 10.17 -2.88 13.02
C LEU A 118 10.37 -2.70 11.52
N PHE A 119 9.93 -3.66 10.73
CA PHE A 119 9.90 -3.52 9.27
C PHE A 119 8.50 -3.13 8.80
N GLY A 120 8.47 -2.39 7.69
CA GLY A 120 7.26 -2.00 6.99
C GLY A 120 7.60 -1.80 5.52
N HIS A 121 7.19 -2.74 4.68
CA HIS A 121 7.55 -2.77 3.26
C HIS A 121 6.30 -2.73 2.40
N LEU A 122 6.30 -1.85 1.40
CA LEU A 122 5.26 -1.82 0.38
C LEU A 122 5.55 -2.94 -0.62
N VAL A 123 4.60 -3.85 -0.85
CA VAL A 123 4.76 -4.99 -1.75
C VAL A 123 3.58 -5.11 -2.71
N ASP A 124 3.79 -5.71 -3.88
CA ASP A 124 2.70 -6.03 -4.82
C ASP A 124 1.93 -7.30 -4.40
N GLY A 125 1.03 -7.79 -5.27
CA GLY A 125 0.28 -9.03 -5.04
C GLY A 125 1.17 -10.26 -4.84
N GLY A 126 2.27 -10.35 -5.60
CA GLY A 126 3.24 -11.44 -5.52
C GLY A 126 4.21 -11.35 -4.33
N GLY A 127 4.21 -10.22 -3.61
CA GLY A 127 5.12 -9.96 -2.49
C GLY A 127 6.45 -9.34 -2.91
N ALA A 128 6.59 -8.89 -4.16
CA ALA A 128 7.81 -8.19 -4.57
C ALA A 128 7.80 -6.75 -3.98
N PRO A 129 8.94 -6.27 -3.44
CA PRO A 129 8.99 -4.98 -2.76
C PRO A 129 9.04 -3.80 -3.73
N TRP A 130 8.28 -2.76 -3.39
CA TRP A 130 8.17 -1.48 -4.08
C TRP A 130 8.52 -0.28 -3.19
N SER A 131 9.00 -0.52 -1.97
CA SER A 131 9.68 0.48 -1.13
C SER A 131 11.13 0.07 -0.86
N ARG A 132 11.97 1.05 -0.51
CA ARG A 132 13.40 0.83 -0.17
C ARG A 132 13.79 1.44 1.17
N ASN A 133 12.79 1.78 1.99
CA ASN A 133 13.02 2.34 3.31
C ASN A 133 13.79 1.36 4.21
N PRO A 134 14.64 1.87 5.10
CA PRO A 134 15.26 1.02 6.12
C PRO A 134 14.20 0.52 7.12
N ASP A 135 14.48 -0.62 7.71
CA ASP A 135 13.75 -1.07 8.89
C ASP A 135 14.09 -0.15 10.07
N LEU A 136 13.09 0.11 10.89
CA LEU A 136 13.21 1.04 12.00
C LEU A 136 13.84 0.33 13.20
N SER A 137 14.75 1.01 13.91
CA SER A 137 14.88 0.81 15.35
C SER A 137 13.77 1.66 15.98
N PRO A 138 12.65 1.06 16.40
CA PRO A 138 11.61 1.85 17.05
C PRO A 138 12.07 2.22 18.47
N TYR A 139 11.10 2.69 19.26
CA TYR A 139 11.17 2.78 20.71
C TYR A 139 11.95 1.60 21.34
N PRO A 140 13.07 1.82 22.07
CA PRO A 140 13.89 0.76 22.61
C PRO A 140 13.11 -0.18 23.54
N VAL A 141 13.21 -1.50 23.29
CA VAL A 141 12.45 -2.51 24.06
C VAL A 141 12.67 -2.44 25.58
N PRO A 142 13.88 -2.15 26.11
CA PRO A 142 14.07 -2.00 27.56
C PRO A 142 13.22 -0.90 28.20
N ASP A 143 12.85 0.12 27.42
CA ASP A 143 12.08 1.28 27.87
C ASP A 143 10.57 1.06 27.81
N TRP A 144 10.09 0.01 27.13
CA TRP A 144 8.65 -0.25 26.95
C TRP A 144 7.90 -0.37 28.29
N GLU A 145 6.82 0.41 28.42
CA GLU A 145 5.88 0.33 29.52
C GLU A 145 4.51 -0.21 29.05
N ASP A 146 3.84 -0.96 29.92
CA ASP A 146 2.53 -1.54 29.62
C ASP A 146 1.51 -0.43 29.29
N GLY A 147 0.93 -0.52 28.10
CA GLY A 147 -0.05 0.42 27.56
C GLY A 147 0.53 1.71 26.99
N ASP A 148 1.84 1.77 26.73
CA ASP A 148 2.40 2.77 25.82
C ASP A 148 1.73 2.66 24.45
N VAL A 149 1.31 3.81 23.90
CA VAL A 149 0.79 3.91 22.53
C VAL A 149 1.87 4.51 21.64
N VAL A 150 2.22 3.82 20.57
CA VAL A 150 3.33 4.20 19.69
C VAL A 150 2.79 4.51 18.29
N LEU A 151 3.15 5.68 17.77
CA LEU A 151 3.00 6.05 16.36
C LEU A 151 4.36 5.95 15.68
N SER A 152 4.54 4.96 14.81
CA SER A 152 5.73 4.82 13.96
C SER A 152 5.42 5.22 12.53
N TRP A 153 6.38 5.81 11.82
CA TRP A 153 6.22 6.19 10.41
C TRP A 153 7.19 5.46 9.51
N PHE A 154 6.68 5.00 8.35
CA PHE A 154 7.48 4.45 7.27
C PHE A 154 7.51 5.45 6.11
N ASP A 155 8.71 5.86 5.68
CA ASP A 155 8.92 6.67 4.47
C ASP A 155 8.98 5.73 3.25
N LEU A 156 7.82 5.21 2.84
CA LEU A 156 7.71 4.13 1.85
C LEU A 156 8.22 4.54 0.46
N ASP A 157 8.08 5.81 0.08
CA ASP A 157 8.68 6.43 -1.10
C ASP A 157 8.70 5.54 -2.36
N PRO A 158 7.54 5.05 -2.85
CA PRO A 158 7.49 4.18 -4.00
C PRO A 158 8.15 4.85 -5.23
N PRO A 159 9.01 4.16 -6.00
CA PRO A 159 9.65 4.72 -7.19
C PRO A 159 8.66 5.33 -8.18
N SER A 160 9.10 6.28 -9.01
CA SER A 160 8.24 6.88 -10.06
C SER A 160 7.76 5.86 -11.12
N SER A 161 8.47 4.74 -11.25
CA SER A 161 8.10 3.61 -12.11
C SER A 161 7.10 2.64 -11.46
N THR A 162 6.65 2.90 -10.24
CA THR A 162 5.69 2.03 -9.54
C THR A 162 4.37 1.99 -10.28
N PRO A 163 3.88 0.80 -10.68
CA PRO A 163 2.57 0.68 -11.28
C PRO A 163 1.47 1.31 -10.41
N LEU A 164 0.49 1.94 -11.04
CA LEU A 164 -0.60 2.58 -10.31
C LEU A 164 -1.64 1.53 -9.90
N GLY A 165 -2.14 1.61 -8.67
CA GLY A 165 -3.17 0.70 -8.13
C GLY A 165 -2.91 0.31 -6.68
N GLY A 166 -3.32 -0.89 -6.29
CA GLY A 166 -3.29 -1.36 -4.91
C GLY A 166 -2.12 -2.27 -4.58
N TYR A 167 -1.46 -1.91 -3.48
CA TYR A 167 -0.31 -2.60 -2.90
C TYR A 167 -0.64 -3.06 -1.49
N TRP A 168 0.19 -3.89 -0.91
CA TRP A 168 0.08 -4.29 0.48
C TRP A 168 1.23 -3.72 1.30
N LEU A 169 0.97 -3.38 2.55
CA LEU A 169 2.01 -3.12 3.53
C LEU A 169 2.23 -4.39 4.34
N GLU A 170 3.41 -4.96 4.20
CA GLU A 170 3.86 -6.06 5.07
C GLU A 170 4.63 -5.47 6.25
N ILE A 171 4.17 -5.78 7.46
CA ILE A 171 4.81 -5.34 8.70
C ILE A 171 5.13 -6.51 9.62
N GLY A 172 6.08 -6.27 10.51
CA GLY A 172 6.39 -7.17 11.61
C GLY A 172 7.61 -6.72 12.39
N PHE A 173 7.98 -7.51 13.39
CA PHE A 173 9.19 -7.30 14.16
C PHE A 173 10.19 -8.43 13.93
N TYR A 174 11.47 -8.13 14.08
CA TYR A 174 12.52 -9.15 14.16
C TYR A 174 13.63 -8.75 15.12
N GLU A 175 14.26 -9.74 15.71
CA GLU A 175 15.48 -9.56 16.50
C GLU A 175 16.70 -9.53 15.55
N PRO A 176 17.47 -8.43 15.48
CA PRO A 176 18.42 -8.22 14.39
C PRO A 176 19.64 -9.14 14.41
N TYR A 177 19.98 -9.72 15.56
CA TYR A 177 21.16 -10.58 15.68
C TYR A 177 20.92 -12.02 15.26
N ILE A 178 19.71 -12.53 15.48
CA ILE A 178 19.35 -13.92 15.17
C ILE A 178 18.22 -14.04 14.13
N MET A 179 17.70 -12.90 13.65
CA MET A 179 16.61 -12.79 12.68
C MET A 179 15.32 -13.51 13.08
N ALA A 180 15.15 -13.78 14.38
CA ALA A 180 13.93 -14.37 14.93
C ALA A 180 12.77 -13.38 14.80
N ARG A 181 11.61 -13.87 14.35
CA ARG A 181 10.40 -13.07 14.18
C ARG A 181 9.32 -13.56 15.14
N PRO A 182 8.79 -12.70 16.02
CA PRO A 182 7.61 -13.04 16.79
C PRO A 182 6.41 -13.31 15.87
N GLN A 183 5.56 -14.28 16.24
CA GLN A 183 4.38 -14.63 15.45
C GLN A 183 3.29 -13.56 15.54
N VAL A 184 2.54 -13.40 14.46
CA VAL A 184 1.38 -12.53 14.32
C VAL A 184 0.12 -13.35 14.60
N TYR A 185 -0.81 -12.73 15.32
CA TYR A 185 -2.09 -13.32 15.69
C TYR A 185 -3.26 -12.39 15.37
N GLU A 186 -4.38 -12.96 14.95
CA GLU A 186 -5.69 -12.31 14.88
C GLU A 186 -6.65 -13.10 15.79
N GLY A 187 -7.00 -12.52 16.94
CA GLY A 187 -7.59 -13.28 18.04
C GLY A 187 -6.68 -14.45 18.44
N ASP A 188 -7.21 -15.69 18.38
CA ASP A 188 -6.44 -16.91 18.66
C ASP A 188 -5.76 -17.52 17.43
N ARG A 189 -6.04 -17.00 16.22
CA ARG A 189 -5.51 -17.53 14.97
C ARG A 189 -4.10 -17.01 14.73
N GLU A 190 -3.14 -17.92 14.59
CA GLU A 190 -1.78 -17.58 14.15
C GLU A 190 -1.75 -17.33 12.63
N LEU A 191 -1.14 -16.22 12.22
CA LEU A 191 -1.04 -15.80 10.81
C LEU A 191 0.37 -16.00 10.22
N GLY A 192 1.35 -16.34 11.05
CA GLY A 192 2.77 -16.43 10.68
C GLY A 192 3.57 -15.22 11.16
N ALA A 193 4.72 -14.94 10.55
CA ALA A 193 5.68 -13.94 11.03
C ALA A 193 5.51 -12.52 10.43
N THR A 194 4.50 -12.32 9.58
CA THR A 194 4.26 -11.06 8.86
C THR A 194 2.77 -10.75 8.85
N LEU A 195 2.42 -9.50 9.18
CA LEU A 195 1.06 -8.99 9.04
C LEU A 195 0.96 -8.23 7.71
N ARG A 196 -0.05 -8.55 6.91
CA ARG A 196 -0.30 -7.89 5.62
C ARG A 196 -1.52 -6.97 5.72
N LEU A 197 -1.28 -5.67 5.56
CA LEU A 197 -2.28 -4.60 5.67
C LEU A 197 -2.57 -4.00 4.30
N GLY A 198 -3.80 -3.57 4.07
CA GLY A 198 -4.18 -2.88 2.83
C GLY A 198 -5.44 -3.43 2.15
N PRO A 199 -5.60 -3.14 0.85
CA PRO A 199 -4.62 -2.53 -0.04
C PRO A 199 -4.41 -1.05 0.26
N ILE A 200 -3.20 -0.58 -0.03
CA ILE A 200 -2.78 0.82 -0.02
C ILE A 200 -2.67 1.26 -1.47
N LYS A 201 -3.30 2.38 -1.78
CA LYS A 201 -3.37 2.92 -3.12
C LYS A 201 -2.10 3.70 -3.45
N VAL A 202 -1.49 3.39 -4.58
CA VAL A 202 -0.38 4.13 -5.18
C VAL A 202 -0.89 4.86 -6.42
N ARG A 203 -0.66 6.17 -6.48
CA ARG A 203 -1.06 7.05 -7.59
C ARG A 203 0.15 7.76 -8.18
N GLY A 204 0.03 8.15 -9.44
CA GLY A 204 1.00 9.04 -10.07
C GLY A 204 0.74 10.49 -9.66
N ALA A 205 1.79 11.32 -9.66
CA ALA A 205 1.64 12.78 -9.52
C ALA A 205 0.71 13.37 -10.59
N THR A 206 0.68 12.74 -11.77
CA THR A 206 -0.30 13.00 -12.84
C THR A 206 -1.03 11.71 -13.18
N GLN A 207 -2.35 11.79 -13.34
CA GLN A 207 -3.10 10.67 -13.92
C GLN A 207 -2.88 10.64 -15.44
N PRO A 208 -2.62 9.46 -16.03
CA PRO A 208 -2.66 9.30 -17.47
C PRO A 208 -4.02 9.75 -18.00
N VAL A 209 -4.04 10.73 -18.90
CA VAL A 209 -5.28 11.17 -19.55
C VAL A 209 -5.58 10.22 -20.70
N VAL A 210 -6.44 9.25 -20.44
CA VAL A 210 -7.03 8.42 -21.51
C VAL A 210 -8.10 9.27 -22.20
N ARG A 211 -7.78 9.76 -23.41
CA ARG A 211 -8.70 10.63 -24.19
C ARG A 211 -9.77 9.82 -24.91
N THR A 212 -9.39 8.68 -25.48
CA THR A 212 -10.29 7.75 -26.16
C THR A 212 -9.95 6.34 -25.69
N PRO A 213 -10.82 5.68 -24.90
CA PRO A 213 -10.55 4.31 -24.48
C PRO A 213 -10.59 3.36 -25.68
N LEU A 214 -9.88 2.23 -25.59
CA LEU A 214 -9.98 1.10 -26.52
C LEU A 214 -11.37 0.45 -26.46
N GLY A 215 -12.06 0.60 -25.34
CA GLY A 215 -13.48 0.27 -25.20
C GLY A 215 -13.94 0.35 -23.75
N VAL A 216 -15.23 0.11 -23.55
CA VAL A 216 -15.90 0.27 -22.26
C VAL A 216 -16.70 -0.98 -21.94
N TYR A 217 -16.78 -1.34 -20.66
CA TYR A 217 -17.41 -2.55 -20.16
C TYR A 217 -18.50 -2.21 -19.14
N GLY A 218 -19.54 -3.04 -19.11
CA GLY A 218 -20.54 -3.04 -18.04
C GLY A 218 -21.36 -1.75 -17.96
N GLU A 219 -21.80 -1.21 -19.10
CA GLU A 219 -22.63 0.01 -19.15
C GLU A 219 -21.93 1.24 -18.54
N ASP A 220 -20.74 1.56 -19.07
CA ASP A 220 -19.91 2.66 -18.61
C ASP A 220 -19.41 2.50 -17.16
N GLU A 221 -19.12 1.27 -16.73
CA GLU A 221 -18.55 1.00 -15.41
C GLU A 221 -17.01 1.07 -15.45
N ILE A 222 -16.38 0.35 -16.39
CA ILE A 222 -14.92 0.27 -16.51
C ILE A 222 -14.52 0.50 -17.97
N SER A 223 -13.47 1.28 -18.22
CA SER A 223 -12.87 1.40 -19.55
C SER A 223 -11.48 0.79 -19.62
N LEU A 224 -11.16 0.15 -20.75
CA LEU A 224 -9.78 -0.17 -21.11
C LEU A 224 -9.21 1.01 -21.89
N GLY A 225 -8.29 1.75 -21.28
CA GLY A 225 -7.74 2.96 -21.85
C GLY A 225 -6.59 2.73 -22.82
N ALA A 226 -5.70 1.80 -22.50
CA ALA A 226 -4.57 1.43 -23.34
C ALA A 226 -4.14 -0.01 -23.05
N MET A 227 -3.39 -0.58 -23.99
CA MET A 227 -2.77 -1.89 -23.88
C MET A 227 -1.36 -1.80 -24.44
N GLU A 228 -0.40 -2.33 -23.69
CA GLU A 228 0.99 -2.52 -24.11
C GLU A 228 1.29 -4.02 -24.10
N SER A 229 2.06 -4.49 -25.09
CA SER A 229 2.48 -5.89 -25.17
C SER A 229 4.00 -5.97 -25.31
N GLN A 230 4.62 -6.84 -24.52
CA GLN A 230 6.03 -7.18 -24.62
C GLN A 230 6.22 -8.69 -24.44
N GLY A 231 6.55 -9.41 -25.52
CA GLY A 231 6.63 -10.88 -25.46
C GLY A 231 5.27 -11.50 -25.14
N ASN A 232 5.17 -12.22 -24.02
CA ASN A 232 3.90 -12.75 -23.49
C ASN A 232 3.31 -11.89 -22.35
N GLU A 233 3.93 -10.76 -22.03
CA GLU A 233 3.43 -9.80 -21.03
C GLU A 233 2.47 -8.82 -21.70
N ILE A 234 1.27 -8.73 -21.15
CA ILE A 234 0.21 -7.79 -21.56
C ILE A 234 -0.07 -6.87 -20.39
N LYS A 235 0.21 -5.58 -20.58
CA LYS A 235 -0.12 -4.53 -19.61
C LYS A 235 -1.37 -3.80 -20.05
N LEU A 236 -2.40 -3.85 -19.22
CA LEU A 236 -3.68 -3.18 -19.41
C LEU A 236 -3.72 -1.92 -18.54
N ILE A 237 -4.20 -0.82 -19.12
CA ILE A 237 -4.45 0.42 -18.38
C ILE A 237 -5.96 0.59 -18.26
N TRP A 238 -6.50 0.29 -17.09
CA TRP A 238 -7.92 0.42 -16.79
C TRP A 238 -8.25 1.79 -16.22
N ARG A 239 -9.50 2.23 -16.41
CA ARG A 239 -10.07 3.35 -15.68
C ARG A 239 -11.48 3.04 -15.21
N ALA A 240 -11.74 3.25 -13.92
CA ALA A 240 -13.09 3.18 -13.36
C ALA A 240 -13.88 4.42 -13.78
N LEU A 241 -14.94 4.22 -14.56
CA LEU A 241 -15.87 5.30 -14.97
C LEU A 241 -16.98 5.48 -13.94
N LYS A 242 -17.38 4.38 -13.30
CA LYS A 242 -18.22 4.32 -12.09
C LYS A 242 -17.48 3.46 -11.06
N ARG A 243 -17.91 3.52 -9.80
CA ARG A 243 -17.40 2.60 -8.77
C ARG A 243 -17.88 1.18 -9.10
N PRO A 244 -17.00 0.22 -9.44
CA PRO A 244 -17.45 -1.12 -9.75
C PRO A 244 -18.07 -1.77 -8.52
N THR A 245 -19.18 -2.50 -8.71
CA THR A 245 -19.91 -3.12 -7.59
C THR A 245 -19.55 -4.59 -7.35
N ARG A 246 -18.73 -5.17 -8.26
CA ARG A 246 -18.30 -6.57 -8.23
C ARG A 246 -16.80 -6.66 -8.44
N ASP A 247 -16.22 -7.73 -7.90
CA ASP A 247 -14.82 -8.13 -8.15
C ASP A 247 -14.76 -8.96 -9.44
N TYR A 248 -14.29 -8.33 -10.51
CA TYR A 248 -14.20 -8.91 -11.83
C TYR A 248 -12.85 -9.58 -12.06
N THR A 249 -12.88 -10.68 -12.81
CA THR A 249 -11.70 -11.35 -13.36
C THR A 249 -11.50 -10.90 -14.79
N VAL A 250 -10.28 -10.49 -15.14
CA VAL A 250 -9.87 -10.21 -16.51
C VAL A 250 -9.54 -11.53 -17.19
N PHE A 251 -10.01 -11.72 -18.42
CA PHE A 251 -9.50 -12.75 -19.32
C PHE A 251 -8.84 -12.11 -20.53
N ILE A 252 -7.78 -12.76 -20.98
CA ILE A 252 -7.06 -12.41 -22.21
C ILE A 252 -6.86 -13.70 -22.98
N HIS A 253 -7.42 -13.80 -24.19
CA HIS A 253 -7.16 -14.90 -25.10
C HIS A 253 -6.39 -14.39 -26.31
N ALA A 254 -5.23 -14.99 -26.58
CA ALA A 254 -4.47 -14.73 -27.80
C ALA A 254 -4.94 -15.68 -28.91
N LEU A 255 -5.36 -15.12 -30.04
CA LEU A 255 -5.91 -15.86 -31.17
C LEU A 255 -4.99 -15.73 -32.39
N ASP A 256 -4.78 -16.83 -33.11
CA ASP A 256 -4.09 -16.83 -34.40
C ASP A 256 -5.01 -16.46 -35.58
N ALA A 257 -4.47 -16.51 -36.80
CA ALA A 257 -5.17 -16.12 -38.02
C ALA A 257 -6.40 -17.00 -38.33
N GLU A 258 -6.42 -18.24 -37.85
CA GLU A 258 -7.55 -19.15 -37.97
C GLU A 258 -8.55 -19.00 -36.81
N GLY A 259 -8.30 -18.09 -35.87
CA GLY A 259 -9.12 -17.87 -34.68
C GLY A 259 -8.91 -18.92 -33.59
N ARG A 260 -7.85 -19.73 -33.66
CA ARG A 260 -7.52 -20.70 -32.61
C ARG A 260 -6.80 -19.98 -31.47
N MET A 261 -7.16 -20.31 -30.24
CA MET A 261 -6.50 -19.79 -29.06
C MET A 261 -5.11 -20.44 -28.91
N VAL A 262 -4.07 -19.61 -28.84
CA VAL A 262 -2.66 -20.04 -28.77
C VAL A 262 -1.99 -19.73 -27.43
N ALA A 263 -2.57 -18.81 -26.66
CA ALA A 263 -2.17 -18.48 -25.29
C ALA A 263 -3.34 -17.81 -24.57
N GLN A 264 -3.35 -17.84 -23.25
CA GLN A 264 -4.37 -17.18 -22.44
C GLN A 264 -3.86 -16.78 -21.05
N HIS A 265 -4.63 -15.94 -20.38
CA HIS A 265 -4.53 -15.72 -18.95
C HIS A 265 -5.86 -15.21 -18.39
N ASP A 266 -6.29 -15.81 -17.28
CA ASP A 266 -7.44 -15.38 -16.49
C ASP A 266 -6.97 -15.00 -15.09
N GLY A 267 -7.23 -13.76 -14.66
CA GLY A 267 -6.86 -13.33 -13.32
C GLY A 267 -7.53 -12.03 -12.90
N ARG A 268 -7.66 -11.85 -11.58
CA ARG A 268 -8.08 -10.57 -11.02
C ARG A 268 -6.99 -9.52 -11.28
N PRO A 269 -7.36 -8.24 -11.42
CA PRO A 269 -6.38 -7.18 -11.61
C PRO A 269 -5.27 -7.18 -10.56
N GLN A 270 -4.07 -6.86 -11.00
CA GLN A 270 -2.84 -6.81 -10.20
C GLN A 270 -2.58 -8.10 -9.43
N ALA A 271 -2.78 -9.25 -10.10
CA ALA A 271 -2.66 -10.57 -9.49
C ALA A 271 -3.52 -10.73 -8.21
N GLY A 272 -4.65 -10.03 -8.14
CA GLY A 272 -5.57 -10.05 -7.01
C GLY A 272 -5.21 -9.12 -5.85
N SER A 273 -4.15 -8.31 -5.93
CA SER A 273 -3.87 -7.31 -4.89
C SER A 273 -4.90 -6.19 -4.84
N TYR A 274 -5.56 -5.91 -5.97
CA TYR A 274 -6.49 -4.79 -6.07
C TYR A 274 -7.76 -5.12 -6.86
N PRO A 275 -8.73 -5.80 -6.20
CA PRO A 275 -10.00 -6.19 -6.84
C PRO A 275 -10.80 -4.97 -7.31
N THR A 276 -11.59 -5.15 -8.37
CA THR A 276 -12.28 -4.03 -9.04
C THR A 276 -13.32 -3.33 -8.16
N ASP A 277 -13.91 -4.01 -7.19
CA ASP A 277 -14.87 -3.45 -6.23
C ASP A 277 -14.26 -2.43 -5.25
N ARG A 278 -12.92 -2.33 -5.23
CA ARG A 278 -12.16 -1.32 -4.48
C ARG A 278 -11.74 -0.12 -5.31
N TRP A 279 -12.04 -0.10 -6.60
CA TRP A 279 -11.68 1.01 -7.48
C TRP A 279 -12.63 2.18 -7.25
N GLU A 280 -12.06 3.38 -7.17
CA GLU A 280 -12.82 4.61 -7.04
C GLU A 280 -13.06 5.27 -8.40
N VAL A 281 -14.12 6.09 -8.50
CA VAL A 281 -14.44 6.78 -9.75
C VAL A 281 -13.25 7.62 -10.24
N GLY A 282 -12.89 7.46 -11.51
CA GLY A 282 -11.80 8.16 -12.17
C GLY A 282 -10.41 7.56 -11.91
N GLU A 283 -10.31 6.50 -11.11
CA GLU A 283 -9.06 5.83 -10.82
C GLU A 283 -8.47 5.14 -12.06
N VAL A 284 -7.13 5.15 -12.17
CA VAL A 284 -6.38 4.50 -13.26
C VAL A 284 -5.53 3.38 -12.66
N ILE A 285 -5.69 2.16 -13.19
CA ILE A 285 -5.00 0.96 -12.71
C ILE A 285 -4.11 0.42 -13.81
N GLN A 286 -2.85 0.14 -13.47
CA GLN A 286 -1.93 -0.57 -14.33
C GLN A 286 -1.90 -2.03 -13.92
N ASP A 287 -2.28 -2.90 -14.85
CA ASP A 287 -2.56 -4.30 -14.60
C ASP A 287 -1.74 -5.17 -15.56
N LEU A 288 -0.91 -6.05 -15.00
CA LEU A 288 0.02 -6.88 -15.77
C LEU A 288 -0.46 -8.33 -15.78
N HIS A 289 -0.58 -8.88 -16.98
CA HIS A 289 -0.92 -10.27 -17.21
C HIS A 289 0.15 -10.97 -18.04
N VAL A 290 0.57 -12.15 -17.61
CA VAL A 290 1.55 -12.98 -18.33
C VAL A 290 0.81 -14.16 -18.94
N LEU A 291 0.76 -14.21 -20.27
CA LEU A 291 0.09 -15.29 -20.99
C LEU A 291 0.90 -16.60 -20.90
N ASP A 292 0.19 -17.73 -20.81
CA ASP A 292 0.75 -19.08 -20.63
C ASP A 292 1.46 -19.65 -21.88
N GLY A 293 1.50 -18.88 -22.98
CA GLY A 293 2.06 -19.28 -24.26
C GLY A 293 2.75 -18.13 -25.00
N LYS A 294 3.41 -18.46 -26.11
CA LYS A 294 4.10 -17.48 -26.97
C LYS A 294 3.11 -16.81 -27.92
N LEU A 295 3.30 -15.52 -28.18
CA LEU A 295 2.43 -14.74 -29.06
C LEU A 295 2.91 -14.66 -30.51
N ALA A 296 3.91 -15.45 -30.90
CA ALA A 296 4.51 -15.39 -32.24
C ALA A 296 3.51 -15.65 -33.38
N SER A 297 2.51 -16.51 -33.15
CA SER A 297 1.42 -16.79 -34.10
C SER A 297 0.13 -16.02 -33.81
N ALA A 298 0.08 -15.26 -32.71
CA ALA A 298 -1.11 -14.51 -32.34
C ALA A 298 -1.23 -13.26 -33.23
N VAL A 299 -2.42 -13.03 -33.76
CA VAL A 299 -2.73 -11.84 -34.58
C VAL A 299 -3.72 -10.93 -33.88
N LYS A 300 -4.44 -11.43 -32.87
CA LYS A 300 -5.43 -10.68 -32.09
C LYS A 300 -5.40 -11.13 -30.63
N LEU A 301 -5.78 -10.20 -29.75
CA LEU A 301 -6.15 -10.47 -28.37
C LEU A 301 -7.65 -10.23 -28.21
N GLU A 302 -8.34 -11.17 -27.59
CA GLU A 302 -9.68 -11.00 -27.04
C GLU A 302 -9.52 -10.67 -25.55
N VAL A 303 -10.01 -9.50 -25.12
CA VAL A 303 -9.87 -9.01 -23.74
C VAL A 303 -11.26 -8.75 -23.17
N GLY A 304 -11.55 -9.27 -21.99
CA GLY A 304 -12.82 -9.00 -21.32
C GLY A 304 -12.80 -9.18 -19.81
N LEU A 305 -13.96 -8.96 -19.20
CA LEU A 305 -14.18 -9.00 -17.75
C LEU A 305 -15.37 -9.93 -17.44
N TYR A 306 -15.27 -10.73 -16.37
CA TYR A 306 -16.40 -11.51 -15.86
C TYR A 306 -16.46 -11.53 -14.34
N ALA A 307 -17.66 -11.73 -13.79
CA ALA A 307 -17.88 -11.88 -12.36
C ALA A 307 -17.76 -13.35 -11.93
N ARG A 308 -17.20 -13.60 -10.73
CA ARG A 308 -17.25 -14.93 -10.07
C ARG A 308 -18.23 -14.91 -8.90
N PRO A 309 -18.93 -16.02 -8.62
CA PRO A 309 -18.86 -17.32 -9.29
C PRO A 309 -19.77 -17.45 -10.53
N SER A 310 -20.57 -16.44 -10.89
CA SER A 310 -21.56 -16.55 -11.97
C SER A 310 -20.97 -16.77 -13.37
N LEU A 311 -19.70 -16.41 -13.57
CA LEU A 311 -19.01 -16.37 -14.87
C LEU A 311 -19.70 -15.48 -15.90
N GLU A 312 -20.56 -14.57 -15.44
CA GLU A 312 -21.22 -13.58 -16.29
C GLU A 312 -20.17 -12.61 -16.83
N ARG A 313 -20.01 -12.57 -18.16
CA ARG A 313 -19.14 -11.63 -18.85
C ARG A 313 -19.81 -10.28 -19.01
N LEU A 314 -19.04 -9.21 -18.86
CA LEU A 314 -19.52 -7.85 -19.08
C LEU A 314 -19.63 -7.56 -20.57
N ARG A 315 -20.72 -6.90 -20.96
CA ARG A 315 -20.85 -6.37 -22.32
C ARG A 315 -19.78 -5.34 -22.58
N ALA A 316 -19.18 -5.39 -23.77
CA ALA A 316 -18.20 -4.44 -24.24
C ALA A 316 -18.81 -3.51 -25.29
N THR A 317 -18.34 -2.26 -25.32
CA THR A 317 -18.60 -1.29 -26.38
C THR A 317 -17.27 -0.80 -26.96
N ALA A 318 -17.25 -0.64 -28.29
CA ALA A 318 -16.11 -0.11 -29.01
C ALA A 318 -15.93 1.41 -28.77
N PRO A 319 -14.79 2.02 -29.16
CA PRO A 319 -14.53 3.43 -28.92
C PRO A 319 -15.55 4.40 -29.55
N ASP A 320 -16.24 3.97 -30.60
CA ASP A 320 -17.30 4.71 -31.29
C ASP A 320 -18.69 4.52 -30.66
N GLY A 321 -18.78 3.76 -29.56
CA GLY A 321 -20.01 3.45 -28.84
C GLY A 321 -20.79 2.26 -29.40
N ALA A 322 -20.31 1.61 -30.47
CA ALA A 322 -20.98 0.43 -31.01
C ALA A 322 -20.88 -0.76 -30.03
N PRO A 323 -21.95 -1.56 -29.85
CA PRO A 323 -21.88 -2.81 -29.12
C PRO A 323 -20.81 -3.75 -29.70
N ASN A 324 -20.00 -4.35 -28.84
CA ASN A 324 -18.89 -5.23 -29.22
C ASN A 324 -18.92 -6.57 -28.46
N GLY A 325 -20.11 -7.17 -28.32
CA GLY A 325 -20.27 -8.44 -27.61
C GLY A 325 -19.92 -8.33 -26.13
N ASP A 326 -19.08 -9.25 -25.64
CA ASP A 326 -18.64 -9.35 -24.24
C ASP A 326 -17.10 -9.27 -24.06
N ALA A 327 -16.40 -8.83 -25.12
CA ALA A 327 -14.95 -8.65 -25.14
C ALA A 327 -14.51 -7.66 -26.23
N LEU A 328 -13.35 -7.03 -26.06
CA LEU A 328 -12.71 -6.25 -27.10
C LEU A 328 -11.74 -7.12 -27.91
N MET A 329 -11.86 -7.04 -29.24
CA MET A 329 -10.91 -7.63 -30.17
C MET A 329 -9.83 -6.62 -30.56
N ILE A 330 -8.60 -6.83 -30.09
CA ILE A 330 -7.47 -5.92 -30.30
C ILE A 330 -6.44 -6.59 -31.22
N SER A 331 -6.18 -6.02 -32.38
CA SER A 331 -5.16 -6.54 -33.31
C SER A 331 -3.76 -6.35 -32.74
N LEU A 332 -2.93 -7.38 -32.83
CA LEU A 332 -1.50 -7.28 -32.53
C LEU A 332 -0.74 -6.76 -33.76
N PRO A 333 0.32 -5.96 -33.58
CA PRO A 333 1.21 -5.60 -34.67
C PRO A 333 1.78 -6.88 -35.31
N ARG A 334 1.81 -6.97 -36.64
CA ARG A 334 2.54 -8.05 -37.29
C ARG A 334 4.03 -7.87 -37.00
N PRO A 335 4.77 -8.93 -36.66
CA PRO A 335 6.23 -8.83 -36.64
C PRO A 335 6.69 -8.37 -38.03
N GLU A 336 7.41 -7.26 -38.10
CA GLU A 336 8.10 -6.87 -39.34
C GLU A 336 9.06 -8.02 -39.69
N GLY A 337 8.89 -8.55 -40.90
CA GLY A 337 9.59 -9.74 -41.38
C GLY A 337 11.04 -9.50 -41.78
#